data_AF-A0A2P2P215-F1
#
_entry.id   AF-A0A2P2P215-F1
#
_cell.length_a   1.000
_cell.length_b   1.000
_cell.length_c   1.000
_cell.angle_alpha   90.00
_cell.angle_beta   90.00
_cell.angle_gamma   90.00
#
_symmetry.space_group_name_H-M   'P 1'
#
loop_
_entity.id
_entity.type
_entity.pdbx_description
1 polymer ?
#
loop_
_entity_poly.entity_id
_entity_poly.type
_entity_poly.pdbx_seq_one_letter_code
_entity_poly.pdbx_strand_id
1 'polypeptide(L)'
;MRVVVANLKNQAASKPATKILLALCLAEANRRVAVEAGAVGTFVEVATELEEAAAERALAALELTCTVPEGAAELRAHALAVPVMVSMMGKMAGRGREYAISALTIIYGNCGSGEQVQHAPPEEVARAVVLALQGDCPDRGKRKGSQLLKALQEYGRLDLSHEGNVRF
;
A
#
# COMPACT_ATOMS: atom_id res chain seq x y z
N MET A 1 -3.57 -1.86 21.83
CA MET A 1 -3.16 -2.25 20.46
C MET A 1 -1.64 -2.28 20.24
N ARG A 2 -0.86 -1.36 20.84
CA ARG A 2 0.62 -1.33 20.74
C ARG A 2 1.33 -2.67 20.95
N VAL A 3 0.95 -3.43 21.97
CA VAL A 3 1.53 -4.78 22.23
C VAL A 3 1.30 -5.73 21.05
N VAL A 4 0.11 -5.69 20.43
CA VAL A 4 -0.21 -6.56 19.29
C VAL A 4 0.60 -6.14 18.06
N VAL A 5 0.77 -4.82 17.83
CA VAL A 5 1.63 -4.29 16.77
C VAL A 5 3.08 -4.73 16.96
N ALA A 6 3.63 -4.62 18.17
CA ALA A 6 4.99 -5.06 18.47
C ALA A 6 5.22 -6.56 18.18
N ASN A 7 4.19 -7.40 18.37
CA ASN A 7 4.26 -8.83 18.07
C ASN A 7 4.32 -9.14 16.57
N LEU A 8 4.06 -8.20 15.66
CA LEU A 8 4.26 -8.40 14.23
C LEU A 8 5.73 -8.66 13.87
N LYS A 9 6.67 -8.06 14.61
CA LYS A 9 8.11 -8.23 14.41
C LYS A 9 8.66 -9.52 15.03
N ASN A 10 7.83 -10.27 15.78
CA ASN A 10 8.22 -11.54 16.37
C ASN A 10 7.66 -12.68 15.52
N GLN A 11 8.54 -13.48 14.91
CA GLN A 11 8.18 -14.57 14.01
C GLN A 11 7.17 -15.56 14.63
N ALA A 12 7.31 -15.89 15.92
CA ALA A 12 6.40 -16.81 16.60
C ALA A 12 5.01 -16.21 16.87
N ALA A 13 4.90 -14.88 16.93
CA ALA A 13 3.68 -14.16 17.29
C ALA A 13 3.03 -13.40 16.12
N SER A 14 3.70 -13.28 14.96
CA SER A 14 3.24 -12.49 13.82
C SER A 14 1.92 -12.99 13.23
N LYS A 15 1.75 -14.32 13.13
CA LYS A 15 0.52 -14.95 12.62
C LYS A 15 -0.71 -14.69 13.50
N PRO A 16 -0.69 -14.90 14.83
CA PRO A 16 -1.81 -14.49 15.67
C PRO A 16 -1.97 -12.96 15.73
N ALA A 17 -0.88 -12.19 15.71
CA ALA A 17 -0.95 -10.72 15.72
C ALA A 17 -1.68 -10.16 14.48
N THR A 18 -1.37 -10.64 13.27
CA THR A 18 -2.05 -10.22 12.03
C THR A 18 -3.54 -10.56 12.05
N LYS A 19 -3.93 -11.72 12.59
CA LYS A 19 -5.35 -12.08 12.79
C LYS A 19 -6.06 -11.11 13.74
N ILE A 20 -5.47 -10.83 14.90
CA ILE A 20 -6.04 -9.95 15.91
C ILE A 20 -6.17 -8.53 15.35
N LEU A 21 -5.12 -7.99 14.72
CA LEU A 21 -5.13 -6.64 14.17
C LEU A 21 -6.17 -6.49 13.05
N LEU A 22 -6.27 -7.46 12.14
CA LEU A 22 -7.30 -7.44 11.12
C LEU A 22 -8.69 -7.44 11.76
N ALA A 23 -8.95 -8.36 12.70
CA ALA A 23 -10.24 -8.44 13.38
C ALA A 23 -10.62 -7.13 14.10
N LEU A 24 -9.66 -6.51 14.78
CA LEU A 24 -9.87 -5.22 15.44
C LEU A 24 -10.17 -4.11 14.43
N CYS A 25 -9.44 -4.03 13.31
CA CYS A 25 -9.60 -2.98 12.29
C CYS A 25 -10.88 -3.09 11.46
N LEU A 26 -11.58 -4.24 11.49
CA LEU A 26 -12.91 -4.36 10.88
C LEU A 26 -13.90 -3.37 11.51
N ALA A 27 -13.79 -3.14 12.82
CA ALA A 27 -14.52 -2.07 13.49
C ALA A 27 -13.84 -0.72 13.22
N GLU A 28 -14.57 0.20 12.58
CA GLU A 28 -14.04 1.51 12.17
C GLU A 28 -13.45 2.32 13.34
N ALA A 29 -14.11 2.29 14.49
CA ALA A 29 -13.67 2.98 15.72
C ALA A 29 -12.25 2.58 16.17
N ASN A 30 -11.77 1.40 15.79
CA ASN A 30 -10.44 0.90 16.17
C ASN A 30 -9.33 1.31 15.21
N ARG A 31 -9.66 1.76 13.99
CA ARG A 31 -8.67 2.00 12.92
C ARG A 31 -7.73 3.14 13.28
N ARG A 32 -8.24 4.24 13.84
CA ARG A 32 -7.42 5.37 14.34
C ARG A 32 -6.48 4.92 15.46
N VAL A 33 -6.97 4.09 16.38
CA VAL A 33 -6.15 3.51 17.48
C VAL A 33 -5.03 2.61 16.93
N ALA A 34 -5.26 1.93 15.80
CA ALA A 34 -4.22 1.15 15.12
C ALA A 34 -3.13 2.03 14.51
N VAL A 35 -3.53 3.12 13.84
CA VAL A 35 -2.60 4.11 13.29
C VAL A 35 -1.76 4.73 14.43
N GLU A 36 -2.39 5.22 15.50
CA GLU A 36 -1.69 5.77 16.69
C GLU A 36 -0.80 4.76 17.43
N ALA A 37 -1.02 3.46 17.18
CA ALA A 37 -0.18 2.38 17.71
C ALA A 37 1.01 2.03 16.79
N GLY A 38 1.17 2.69 15.65
CA GLY A 38 2.25 2.47 14.68
C GLY A 38 2.02 1.27 13.76
N ALA A 39 0.76 0.88 13.53
CA ALA A 39 0.45 -0.31 12.75
C ALA A 39 0.84 -0.16 11.26
N VAL A 40 0.65 1.02 10.66
CA VAL A 40 0.87 1.27 9.23
C VAL A 40 2.33 1.02 8.85
N GLY A 41 3.28 1.73 9.47
CA GLY A 41 4.71 1.49 9.23
C GLY A 41 5.12 0.05 9.54
N THR A 42 4.65 -0.52 10.65
CA THR A 42 4.99 -1.91 11.00
C THR A 42 4.52 -2.91 9.95
N PHE A 43 3.31 -2.76 9.39
CA PHE A 43 2.83 -3.63 8.31
C PHE A 43 3.73 -3.55 7.07
N VAL A 44 4.16 -2.34 6.68
CA VAL A 44 5.07 -2.16 5.55
C VAL A 44 6.41 -2.84 5.80
N GLU A 45 6.98 -2.67 6.99
CA GLU A 45 8.28 -3.23 7.36
C GLU A 45 8.30 -4.76 7.34
N VAL A 46 7.24 -5.43 7.82
CA VAL A 46 7.23 -6.90 7.96
C VAL A 46 6.61 -7.64 6.78
N ALA A 47 5.90 -6.97 5.87
CA ALA A 47 5.03 -7.62 4.88
C ALA A 47 5.73 -8.70 4.05
N THR A 48 7.00 -8.47 3.65
CA THR A 48 7.77 -9.40 2.82
C THR A 48 8.33 -10.61 3.58
N GLU A 49 8.30 -10.58 4.91
CA GLU A 49 8.83 -11.62 5.79
C GLU A 49 7.73 -12.57 6.31
N LEU A 50 6.46 -12.16 6.16
CA LEU A 50 5.31 -12.93 6.62
C LEU A 50 5.00 -14.10 5.68
N GLU A 51 4.51 -15.20 6.25
CA GLU A 51 3.84 -16.26 5.48
C GLU A 51 2.67 -15.66 4.68
N GLU A 52 2.39 -16.19 3.49
CA GLU A 52 1.41 -15.65 2.54
C GLU A 52 0.06 -15.28 3.18
N ALA A 53 -0.52 -16.18 3.99
CA ALA A 53 -1.79 -15.91 4.65
C ALA A 53 -1.70 -14.82 5.74
N ALA A 54 -0.55 -14.66 6.40
CA ALA A 54 -0.32 -13.58 7.36
C ALA A 54 -0.09 -12.25 6.63
N ALA A 55 0.66 -12.27 5.53
CA ALA A 55 0.85 -11.13 4.64
C ALA A 55 -0.48 -10.62 4.07
N GLU A 56 -1.35 -11.51 3.57
CA GLU A 56 -2.70 -11.12 3.07
C GLU A 56 -3.50 -10.38 4.15
N ARG A 57 -3.48 -10.89 5.39
CA ARG A 57 -4.17 -10.24 6.52
C ARG A 57 -3.55 -8.90 6.91
N ALA A 58 -2.23 -8.81 6.89
CA ALA A 58 -1.51 -7.57 7.17
C ALA A 58 -1.87 -6.50 6.13
N LEU A 59 -1.88 -6.84 4.84
CA LEU A 59 -2.25 -5.91 3.76
C LEU A 59 -3.74 -5.53 3.80
N ALA A 60 -4.62 -6.46 4.17
CA ALA A 60 -6.03 -6.15 4.39
C ALA A 60 -6.22 -5.16 5.56
N ALA A 61 -5.50 -5.37 6.67
CA ALA A 61 -5.52 -4.46 7.81
C ALA A 61 -4.92 -3.09 7.46
N LEU A 62 -3.83 -3.07 6.67
CA LEU A 62 -3.23 -1.85 6.15
C LEU A 62 -4.23 -1.04 5.30
N GLU A 63 -4.95 -1.68 4.38
CA GLU A 63 -6.00 -1.04 3.58
C GLU A 63 -7.07 -0.41 4.49
N LEU A 64 -7.51 -1.11 5.54
CA LEU A 64 -8.47 -0.57 6.51
C LEU A 64 -7.90 0.63 7.26
N THR A 65 -6.66 0.57 7.75
CA THR A 65 -6.02 1.71 8.44
C THR A 65 -5.90 2.94 7.55
N CYS A 66 -5.75 2.75 6.24
CA CYS A 66 -5.71 3.86 5.26
C CYS A 66 -7.08 4.47 4.94
N THR A 67 -8.18 3.95 5.51
CA THR A 67 -9.47 4.68 5.51
C THR A 67 -9.46 5.86 6.49
N VAL A 68 -8.49 5.90 7.40
CA VAL A 68 -8.20 7.03 8.28
C VAL A 68 -7.21 7.96 7.57
N PRO A 69 -7.46 9.28 7.48
CA PRO A 69 -6.59 10.21 6.76
C PRO A 69 -5.12 10.15 7.18
N GLU A 70 -4.87 10.07 8.49
CA GLU A 70 -3.54 9.97 9.07
C GLU A 70 -2.82 8.68 8.67
N GLY A 71 -3.54 7.55 8.59
CA GLY A 71 -2.97 6.29 8.14
C GLY A 71 -2.61 6.30 6.66
N ALA A 72 -3.43 6.95 5.82
CA ALA A 72 -3.11 7.14 4.41
C ALA A 72 -1.92 8.08 4.19
N ALA A 73 -1.81 9.15 5.00
CA ALA A 73 -0.67 10.05 4.98
C ALA A 73 0.62 9.34 5.43
N GLU A 74 0.56 8.53 6.50
CA GLU A 74 1.69 7.72 6.96
C GLU A 74 2.16 6.74 5.88
N LEU A 75 1.23 6.02 5.22
CA LEU A 75 1.60 5.09 4.15
C LEU A 75 2.27 5.82 2.96
N ARG A 76 1.80 7.02 2.60
CA ARG A 76 2.41 7.84 1.53
C ARG A 76 3.82 8.29 1.85
N ALA A 77 4.06 8.70 3.10
CA ALA A 77 5.35 9.20 3.55
C ALA A 77 6.37 8.07 3.85
N HIS A 78 5.92 6.82 3.93
CA HIS A 78 6.79 5.72 4.33
C HIS A 78 7.72 5.28 3.18
N ALA A 79 9.03 5.48 3.36
CA ALA A 79 10.06 5.25 2.33
C ALA A 79 10.04 3.87 1.66
N LEU A 80 9.64 2.83 2.40
CA LEU A 80 9.57 1.47 1.88
C LEU A 80 8.22 1.08 1.27
N ALA A 81 7.18 1.93 1.34
CA ALA A 81 5.83 1.54 0.97
C ALA A 81 5.74 1.09 -0.50
N VAL A 82 6.24 1.90 -1.43
CA VAL A 82 6.22 1.57 -2.85
C VAL A 82 7.00 0.28 -3.18
N PRO A 83 8.30 0.15 -2.85
CA PRO A 83 9.05 -1.07 -3.18
C PRO A 83 8.48 -2.33 -2.52
N VAL A 84 7.98 -2.23 -1.28
CA VAL A 84 7.32 -3.36 -0.60
C VAL A 84 6.03 -3.73 -1.33
N MET A 85 5.14 -2.78 -1.65
CA MET A 85 3.89 -3.10 -2.34
C MET A 85 4.14 -3.68 -3.74
N VAL A 86 5.13 -3.18 -4.48
CA VAL A 86 5.55 -3.77 -5.76
C VAL A 86 6.03 -5.22 -5.57
N SER A 87 6.85 -5.49 -4.55
CA SER A 87 7.30 -6.84 -4.25
C SER A 87 6.14 -7.76 -3.87
N MET A 88 5.21 -7.31 -3.02
CA MET A 88 4.06 -8.11 -2.59
C MET A 88 3.12 -8.41 -3.74
N MET A 89 2.89 -7.43 -4.63
CA MET A 89 2.07 -7.59 -5.83
C MET A 89 2.61 -8.67 -6.77
N GLY A 90 3.94 -8.78 -6.91
CA GLY A 90 4.58 -9.84 -7.69
C GLY A 90 4.59 -11.21 -7.01
N LYS A 91 4.73 -11.26 -5.68
CA LYS A 91 4.79 -12.50 -4.89
C LYS A 91 3.44 -13.15 -4.65
N MET A 92 2.35 -12.38 -4.59
CA MET A 92 1.04 -12.85 -4.18
C MET A 92 0.08 -13.08 -5.35
N ALA A 93 -0.98 -13.86 -5.11
CA ALA A 93 -2.14 -14.02 -5.98
C ALA A 93 -3.42 -13.52 -5.29
N GLY A 94 -4.54 -13.48 -6.04
CA GLY A 94 -5.86 -13.24 -5.48
C GLY A 94 -5.96 -11.95 -4.65
N ARG A 95 -6.47 -12.07 -3.41
CA ARG A 95 -6.72 -10.91 -2.54
C ARG A 95 -5.45 -10.24 -2.05
N GLY A 96 -4.38 -10.98 -1.77
CA GLY A 96 -3.08 -10.40 -1.41
C GLY A 96 -2.56 -9.42 -2.46
N ARG A 97 -2.61 -9.82 -3.74
CA ARG A 97 -2.27 -8.97 -4.87
C ARG A 97 -3.18 -7.75 -4.98
N GLU A 98 -4.49 -7.96 -4.83
CA GLU A 98 -5.47 -6.87 -4.82
C GLU A 98 -5.17 -5.84 -3.73
N TYR A 99 -4.83 -6.25 -2.51
CA TYR A 99 -4.51 -5.33 -1.41
C TYR A 99 -3.22 -4.55 -1.68
N ALA A 100 -2.20 -5.18 -2.29
CA ALA A 100 -0.99 -4.47 -2.71
C ALA A 100 -1.28 -3.40 -3.79
N ILE A 101 -2.10 -3.73 -4.79
CA ILE A 101 -2.58 -2.77 -5.81
C ILE A 101 -3.37 -1.63 -5.14
N SER A 102 -4.18 -1.96 -4.14
CA SER A 102 -4.98 -0.98 -3.41
C SER A 102 -4.12 -0.01 -2.61
N ALA A 103 -3.07 -0.49 -1.95
CA ALA A 103 -2.10 0.34 -1.25
C ALA A 103 -1.36 1.28 -2.22
N LEU A 104 -0.95 0.80 -3.40
CA LEU A 104 -0.40 1.67 -4.45
C LEU A 104 -1.42 2.72 -4.91
N THR A 105 -2.70 2.34 -5.04
CA THR A 105 -3.78 3.29 -5.35
C THR A 105 -3.92 4.33 -4.24
N ILE A 106 -3.73 4.00 -2.97
CA ILE A 106 -3.75 5.00 -1.88
C ILE A 106 -2.55 5.95 -2.01
N ILE A 107 -1.37 5.41 -2.30
CA ILE A 107 -0.14 6.19 -2.43
C ILE A 107 -0.26 7.23 -3.55
N TYR A 108 -0.75 6.82 -4.72
CA TYR A 108 -0.82 7.67 -5.92
C TYR A 108 -2.21 8.34 -6.15
N GLY A 109 -3.27 7.86 -5.52
CA GLY A 109 -4.66 8.11 -5.92
C GLY A 109 -5.35 9.35 -5.33
N ASN A 110 -4.61 10.37 -4.90
CA ASN A 110 -5.21 11.61 -4.42
C ASN A 110 -4.33 12.82 -4.74
N CYS A 111 -3.95 12.96 -6.02
CA CYS A 111 -3.16 14.06 -6.57
C CYS A 111 -3.91 15.41 -6.55
N GLY A 112 -4.27 15.89 -5.36
CA GLY A 112 -4.71 17.26 -5.06
C GLY A 112 -3.75 18.03 -4.16
N SER A 113 -2.76 17.36 -3.57
CA SER A 113 -1.61 17.98 -2.92
C SER A 113 -0.40 17.73 -3.79
N GLY A 114 0.27 18.79 -4.27
CA GLY A 114 1.47 18.74 -5.12
C GLY A 114 2.71 18.16 -4.44
N GLU A 115 2.54 17.13 -3.61
CA GLU A 115 3.63 16.35 -3.03
C GLU A 115 4.08 15.31 -4.06
N GLN A 116 5.31 15.46 -4.51
CA GLN A 116 5.92 14.50 -5.41
C GLN A 116 6.07 13.15 -4.72
N VAL A 117 5.71 12.06 -5.40
CA VAL A 117 5.95 10.70 -4.90
C VAL A 117 7.46 10.43 -4.92
N GLN A 118 8.10 10.44 -3.75
CA GLN A 118 9.57 10.45 -3.61
C GLN A 118 10.25 9.08 -3.78
N HIS A 119 9.50 7.99 -4.01
CA HIS A 119 10.02 6.64 -3.78
C HIS A 119 10.29 5.80 -5.02
N ALA A 120 9.54 5.96 -6.11
CA ALA A 120 9.80 5.26 -7.38
C ALA A 120 9.22 6.04 -8.58
N PRO A 121 9.85 5.97 -9.76
CA PRO A 121 9.30 6.53 -10.98
C PRO A 121 7.90 5.95 -11.27
N PRO A 122 6.90 6.80 -11.60
CA PRO A 122 5.56 6.36 -11.96
C PRO A 122 5.54 5.28 -13.05
N GLU A 123 6.49 5.32 -13.99
CA GLU A 123 6.60 4.35 -15.08
C GLU A 123 6.96 2.94 -14.59
N GLU A 124 7.86 2.82 -13.61
CA GLU A 124 8.23 1.53 -13.02
C GLU A 124 7.04 0.90 -12.29
N VAL A 125 6.31 1.71 -11.53
CA VAL A 125 5.09 1.28 -10.85
C VAL A 125 4.02 0.88 -11.86
N ALA A 126 3.85 1.64 -12.95
CA ALA A 126 2.89 1.31 -14.00
C ALA A 126 3.23 -0.04 -14.66
N ARG A 127 4.49 -0.29 -14.99
CA ARG A 127 4.94 -1.58 -15.55
C ARG A 127 4.64 -2.74 -14.59
N ALA A 128 4.95 -2.58 -13.31
CA ALA A 128 4.67 -3.59 -12.30
C ALA A 128 3.16 -3.89 -12.19
N VAL A 129 2.32 -2.85 -12.20
CA VAL A 129 0.86 -3.00 -12.15
C VAL A 129 0.34 -3.72 -13.39
N VAL A 130 0.82 -3.39 -14.60
CA VAL A 130 0.45 -4.10 -15.83
C VAL A 130 0.75 -5.60 -15.72
N LEU A 131 1.95 -5.96 -15.27
CA LEU A 131 2.34 -7.37 -15.08
C LEU A 131 1.44 -8.07 -14.05
N ALA A 132 1.10 -7.39 -12.96
CA ALA A 132 0.22 -7.94 -11.94
C ALA A 132 -1.20 -8.21 -12.45
N LEU A 133 -1.71 -7.35 -13.34
CA LEU A 133 -3.04 -7.47 -13.94
C LEU A 133 -3.15 -8.60 -14.98
N GLN A 134 -2.02 -9.03 -15.55
CA GLN A 134 -1.97 -10.16 -16.48
C GLN A 134 -2.10 -11.52 -15.79
N GLY A 135 -1.78 -11.62 -14.50
CA GLY A 135 -1.96 -12.84 -13.72
C GLY A 135 -3.34 -12.94 -13.06
N ASP A 136 -3.49 -13.89 -12.14
CA ASP A 136 -4.73 -14.08 -11.40
C ASP A 136 -4.97 -12.96 -10.39
N CYS A 137 -5.74 -11.97 -10.82
CA CYS A 137 -6.12 -10.79 -10.06
C CYS A 137 -7.66 -10.69 -10.02
N PRO A 138 -8.28 -10.53 -8.84
CA PRO A 138 -9.72 -10.39 -8.74
C PRO A 138 -10.24 -9.13 -9.44
N ASP A 139 -11.54 -9.10 -9.76
CA ASP A 139 -12.16 -7.97 -10.47
C ASP A 139 -11.97 -6.62 -9.77
N ARG A 140 -12.00 -6.61 -8.43
CA ARG A 140 -11.73 -5.39 -7.64
C ARG A 140 -10.28 -4.93 -7.83
N GLY A 141 -9.32 -5.84 -7.80
CA GLY A 141 -7.92 -5.56 -8.11
C GLY A 141 -7.72 -5.04 -9.54
N LYS A 142 -8.38 -5.65 -10.53
CA LYS A 142 -8.33 -5.20 -11.93
C LYS A 142 -8.86 -3.79 -12.13
N ARG A 143 -9.99 -3.47 -11.49
CA ARG A 143 -10.60 -2.12 -11.54
C ARG A 143 -9.67 -1.08 -10.93
N LYS A 144 -9.15 -1.33 -9.72
CA LYS A 144 -8.23 -0.42 -9.03
C LYS A 144 -6.92 -0.25 -9.79
N GLY A 145 -6.32 -1.34 -10.27
CA GLY A 145 -5.09 -1.29 -11.07
C GLY A 145 -5.28 -0.49 -12.36
N SER A 146 -6.42 -0.65 -13.05
CA SER A 146 -6.72 0.14 -14.24
C SER A 146 -6.89 1.64 -13.94
N GLN A 147 -7.48 1.99 -12.79
CA GLN A 147 -7.59 3.39 -12.34
C GLN A 147 -6.22 3.97 -11.99
N LEU A 148 -5.40 3.19 -11.27
CA LEU A 148 -4.03 3.56 -10.93
C LEU A 148 -3.19 3.81 -12.19
N LEU A 149 -3.28 2.96 -13.21
CA LEU A 149 -2.56 3.17 -14.47
C LEU A 149 -2.92 4.48 -15.16
N LYS A 150 -4.20 4.89 -15.12
CA LYS A 150 -4.62 6.20 -15.65
C LYS A 150 -4.02 7.35 -14.85
N ALA A 151 -4.04 7.26 -13.52
CA ALA A 151 -3.44 8.28 -12.65
C ALA A 151 -1.92 8.41 -12.86
N LEU A 152 -1.21 7.29 -13.03
CA LEU A 152 0.24 7.30 -13.30
C LEU A 152 0.59 7.90 -14.67
N GLN A 153 -0.26 7.70 -15.69
CA GLN A 153 -0.10 8.35 -17.00
C GLN A 153 -0.28 9.87 -16.91
N GLU A 154 -1.24 10.34 -16.12
CA GLU A 154 -1.43 11.77 -15.85
C GLU A 154 -0.22 12.35 -15.10
N TYR A 155 0.32 11.62 -14.13
CA TYR A 155 1.51 12.03 -13.38
C TYR A 155 2.73 12.23 -14.30
N GLY A 156 3.02 11.27 -15.19
CA GLY A 156 4.11 11.40 -16.16
C GLY A 156 3.92 12.56 -17.15
N ARG A 157 2.67 12.98 -17.42
CA ARG A 157 2.38 14.17 -18.24
C ARG A 157 2.59 15.47 -17.46
N LEU A 158 2.33 15.48 -16.16
CA LEU A 158 2.53 16.65 -15.29
C LEU A 158 4.01 16.92 -15.06
N ASP A 159 4.83 15.89 -14.86
CA ASP A 159 6.29 16.04 -14.71
C ASP A 159 6.93 16.66 -15.98
N LEU A 160 6.50 16.22 -17.17
CA LEU A 160 6.95 16.80 -18.45
C LEU A 160 6.50 18.27 -18.65
N SER A 161 5.45 18.71 -17.95
CA SER A 161 4.99 20.09 -18.00
C SER A 161 5.76 21.04 -17.07
N HIS A 162 6.56 20.51 -16.14
CA HIS A 162 7.46 21.28 -15.27
C HIS A 162 8.90 21.40 -15.81
N GLU A 163 9.30 20.59 -16.80
CA GLU A 163 10.60 20.75 -17.48
C GLU A 163 10.60 21.84 -18.58
N GLY A 164 9.48 22.54 -18.79
CA GLY A 164 9.30 23.49 -19.90
C GLY A 164 9.73 24.94 -19.67
N ASN A 165 10.48 25.29 -18.61
CA ASN A 165 10.87 26.69 -18.40
C ASN A 165 12.25 26.93 -17.77
N VAL A 166 13.29 26.36 -18.38
CA VAL A 166 14.63 26.96 -18.28
C VAL A 166 14.95 27.61 -19.61
N ARG A 167 14.56 28.89 -19.75
CA ARG A 167 15.12 29.79 -20.76
C ARG A 167 16.17 30.69 -20.09
N PHE A 168 17.29 30.77 -20.80
CA PHE A 168 18.52 31.56 -20.60
C PHE A 168 19.57 30.93 -19.69
#